data_AF-A0A8D1L5W7-F1
#
_entry.id   AF-A0A8D1L5W7-F1
#
_cell.length_a   1.000
_cell.length_b   1.000
_cell.length_c   1.000
_cell.angle_alpha   90.00
_cell.angle_beta   90.00
_cell.angle_gamma   90.00
#
_symmetry.space_group_name_H-M   'P 1'
#
loop_
_entity.id
_entity.type
_entity.pdbx_description
1 polymer ?
#
loop_
_entity_poly.entity_id
_entity_poly.type
_entity_poly.pdbx_seq_one_letter_code
_entity_poly.pdbx_strand_id
1 'polypeptide(L)'
;MGRLSCLLSKQREAYKSPWQRGPCTLQAAPVQLSMDAGSRSARLLAILLLLGLCALTGAQKPAACRCSRQDPKNRVNCGFPGITSDQCFTSGCCFDSQVPGVPWCFKPLPAQESEECVMEVSARKNCGYPGISPEDCAARNCCFSDTIPEVPWCFFPMSVEDCHY
;
A
#
# COMPACT_ATOMS: atom_id res chain seq x y z
N MET A 1 -38.60 59.52 7.12
CA MET A 1 -37.13 59.37 6.96
C MET A 1 -36.76 58.05 7.61
N GLY A 2 -36.23 57.00 6.99
CA GLY A 2 -35.87 56.70 5.62
C GLY A 2 -35.81 55.17 5.49
N ARG A 3 -36.10 54.65 4.29
CA ARG A 3 -35.83 53.26 3.92
C ARG A 3 -34.31 53.07 3.86
N LEU A 4 -33.79 52.00 4.44
CA LEU A 4 -32.47 51.49 4.06
C LEU A 4 -32.60 50.03 3.68
N SER A 5 -32.59 49.82 2.36
CA SER A 5 -32.37 48.55 1.70
C SER A 5 -30.99 48.01 2.05
N CYS A 6 -30.91 46.75 2.49
CA CYS A 6 -29.66 46.00 2.48
C CYS A 6 -29.29 45.66 1.04
N LEU A 7 -28.36 46.42 0.45
CA LEU A 7 -27.63 46.04 -0.75
C LEU A 7 -26.42 45.18 -0.34
N LEU A 8 -26.55 43.86 -0.47
CA LEU A 8 -25.41 42.94 -0.42
C LEU A 8 -24.62 43.06 -1.72
N SER A 9 -23.60 43.91 -1.70
CA SER A 9 -22.58 44.01 -2.75
C SER A 9 -21.54 42.92 -2.50
N LYS A 10 -21.55 41.90 -3.36
CA LYS A 10 -20.57 40.81 -3.39
C LYS A 10 -19.25 41.36 -3.94
N GLN A 11 -18.29 41.68 -3.07
CA GLN A 11 -16.92 42.02 -3.47
C GLN A 11 -16.03 40.77 -3.41
N ARG A 12 -15.28 40.59 -4.48
CA ARG A 12 -14.34 39.52 -4.77
C ARG A 12 -13.02 39.84 -4.05
N GLU A 13 -12.65 39.04 -3.06
CA GLU A 13 -11.35 39.11 -2.40
C GLU A 13 -10.47 37.97 -2.92
N ALA A 14 -9.43 38.35 -3.68
CA ALA A 14 -8.30 37.52 -4.01
C ALA A 14 -7.06 38.21 -3.45
N TYR A 15 -6.54 37.80 -2.29
CA TYR A 15 -5.19 38.17 -1.90
C TYR A 15 -4.60 37.32 -0.74
N LYS A 16 -3.56 36.56 -1.12
CA LYS A 16 -2.36 36.17 -0.37
C LYS A 16 -2.46 35.33 0.92
N SER A 17 -2.02 34.09 0.75
CA SER A 17 -1.53 33.14 1.75
C SER A 17 -0.33 33.68 2.56
N PRO A 18 -0.32 33.53 3.90
CA PRO A 18 0.85 33.78 4.73
C PRO A 18 1.58 32.47 5.03
N TRP A 19 2.53 32.08 4.18
CA TRP A 19 3.54 31.07 4.51
C TRP A 19 4.94 31.66 4.29
N GLN A 20 5.39 32.48 5.23
CA GLN A 20 6.81 32.78 5.41
C GLN A 20 7.37 31.67 6.32
N ARG A 21 8.06 30.69 5.71
CA ARG A 21 8.82 29.66 6.43
C ARG A 21 10.12 30.28 6.95
N GLY A 22 10.12 30.70 8.21
CA GLY A 22 11.36 30.89 8.96
C GLY A 22 12.04 29.54 9.26
N PRO A 23 13.33 29.53 9.60
CA PRO A 23 14.05 28.31 9.98
C PRO A 23 13.51 27.77 11.32
N CYS A 24 12.88 26.60 11.29
CA CYS A 24 12.59 25.82 12.50
C CYS A 24 13.90 25.27 13.07
N THR A 25 14.45 25.95 14.07
CA THR A 25 15.40 25.33 14.99
C THR A 25 14.65 24.26 15.80
N LEU A 26 14.97 22.98 15.58
CA LEU A 26 14.61 21.89 16.50
C LEU A 26 15.37 22.11 17.82
N GLN A 27 14.74 22.78 18.78
CA GLN A 27 15.12 22.60 20.18
C GLN A 27 14.55 21.26 20.62
N ALA A 28 15.43 20.28 20.80
CA ALA A 28 15.12 19.06 21.52
C ALA A 28 14.88 19.44 22.99
N ALA A 29 13.62 19.55 23.40
CA ALA A 29 13.27 19.52 24.81
C ALA A 29 13.66 18.13 25.35
N PRO A 30 14.49 18.02 26.40
CA PRO A 30 14.73 16.74 27.03
C PRO A 30 13.42 16.28 27.67
N VAL A 31 12.84 15.21 27.13
CA VAL A 31 11.82 14.44 27.86
C VAL A 31 12.55 13.84 29.05
N GLN A 32 12.41 14.49 30.22
CA GLN A 32 12.84 13.92 31.49
C GLN A 32 11.91 12.74 31.79
N LEU A 33 12.28 11.55 31.32
CA LEU A 33 11.75 10.30 31.83
C LEU A 33 12.26 10.14 33.26
N SER A 34 11.43 10.52 34.22
CA SER A 34 11.60 10.13 35.62
C SER A 34 11.56 8.60 35.70
N MET A 35 12.73 7.99 35.65
CA MET A 35 12.90 6.57 35.94
C MET A 35 12.98 6.40 37.45
N ASP A 36 11.82 6.30 38.09
CA ASP A 36 11.76 5.77 39.45
C ASP A 36 12.42 4.38 39.48
N ALA A 37 13.14 4.11 40.56
CA ALA A 37 13.89 2.88 40.80
C ALA A 37 12.94 1.68 41.01
N GLY A 38 12.21 1.30 39.96
CA GLY A 38 11.36 0.14 39.86
C GLY A 38 12.07 -0.99 39.11
N SER A 39 12.64 -1.91 39.88
CA SER A 39 13.02 -3.30 39.53
C SER A 39 13.80 -3.51 38.22
N ARG A 40 15.06 -3.97 38.35
CA ARG A 40 15.87 -4.51 37.23
C ARG A 40 15.08 -5.52 36.38
N SER A 41 14.11 -6.21 36.98
CA SER A 41 13.17 -7.11 36.32
C SER A 41 12.27 -6.41 35.29
N ALA A 42 11.79 -5.18 35.54
CA ALA A 42 10.96 -4.44 34.59
C ALA A 42 11.75 -4.05 33.31
N ARG A 43 13.03 -3.68 33.48
CA ARG A 43 13.93 -3.39 32.34
C ARG A 43 14.26 -4.64 31.53
N LEU A 44 14.53 -5.77 32.21
CA LEU A 44 14.76 -7.05 31.54
C LEU A 44 13.51 -7.54 30.82
N LEU A 45 12.33 -7.41 31.42
CA LEU A 45 11.05 -7.76 30.79
C LEU A 45 10.77 -6.90 29.55
N ALA A 46 11.05 -5.58 29.60
CA ALA A 46 10.91 -4.70 28.44
C ALA A 46 11.87 -5.08 27.30
N ILE A 47 13.12 -5.43 27.60
CA ILE A 47 14.09 -5.91 26.60
C ILE A 47 13.66 -7.26 26.00
N LEU A 48 13.17 -8.20 26.83
CA LEU A 48 12.66 -9.49 26.37
C LEU A 48 11.39 -9.34 25.50
N LEU A 49 10.50 -8.41 25.84
CA LEU A 49 9.32 -8.09 25.03
C LEU A 49 9.71 -7.48 23.67
N LEU A 50 10.68 -6.57 23.63
CA LEU A 50 11.19 -5.98 22.39
C LEU A 50 11.90 -7.01 21.50
N LEU A 51 12.71 -7.91 22.07
CA LEU A 51 13.38 -8.99 21.34
C LEU A 51 12.39 -10.06 20.86
N GLY A 52 11.35 -10.36 21.64
CA GLY A 52 10.28 -11.28 21.26
C GLY A 52 9.43 -10.79 20.08
N LEU A 53 9.23 -9.47 19.95
CA LEU A 53 8.46 -8.89 18.85
C LEU A 53 9.16 -9.01 17.47
N CYS A 54 10.49 -9.10 17.42
CA CYS A 54 11.23 -9.20 16.15
C CYS A 54 11.09 -10.56 15.44
N ALA A 55 10.58 -11.60 16.12
CA ALA A 55 10.52 -12.96 15.57
C ALA A 55 9.31 -13.23 14.65
N LEU A 56 8.40 -12.27 14.45
CA LEU A 56 7.12 -12.50 13.76
C LEU A 56 7.13 -12.19 12.26
N THR A 57 8.28 -11.83 11.66
CA THR A 57 8.36 -11.50 10.23
C THR A 57 8.62 -12.74 9.36
N GLY A 58 7.73 -13.74 9.46
CA GLY A 58 7.70 -14.85 8.51
C GLY A 58 7.14 -14.40 7.15
N ALA A 59 7.61 -14.99 6.06
CA ALA A 59 6.99 -14.82 4.75
C ALA A 59 5.57 -15.43 4.78
N GLN A 60 4.56 -14.58 4.58
CA GLN A 60 3.16 -15.00 4.61
C GLN A 60 2.72 -15.49 3.23
N LYS A 61 1.82 -16.49 3.22
CA LYS A 61 1.17 -16.97 1.99
C LYS A 61 0.51 -15.78 1.27
N PRO A 62 0.86 -15.50 -0.01
CA PRO A 62 0.25 -14.40 -0.75
C PRO A 62 -1.24 -14.63 -0.96
N ALA A 63 -2.03 -13.56 -1.06
CA ALA A 63 -3.45 -13.61 -1.44
C ALA A 63 -3.69 -14.30 -2.80
N ALA A 64 -4.87 -14.92 -2.96
CA ALA A 64 -5.20 -15.73 -4.14
C ALA A 64 -5.14 -14.93 -5.44
N CYS A 65 -5.67 -13.70 -5.47
CA CYS A 65 -5.64 -12.84 -6.65
C CYS A 65 -4.22 -12.50 -7.10
N ARG A 66 -3.24 -12.53 -6.19
CA ARG A 66 -1.83 -12.28 -6.52
C ARG A 66 -1.18 -13.46 -7.25
N CYS A 67 -1.84 -14.62 -7.25
CA CYS A 67 -1.40 -15.83 -7.92
C CYS A 67 -2.19 -16.08 -9.22
N SER A 68 -3.52 -16.13 -9.15
CA SER A 68 -4.39 -16.52 -10.27
C SER A 68 -4.54 -15.47 -11.38
N ARG A 69 -4.36 -14.18 -11.08
CA ARG A 69 -4.48 -13.10 -12.08
C ARG A 69 -3.21 -12.84 -12.90
N GLN A 70 -2.20 -13.69 -12.76
CA GLN A 70 -0.94 -13.56 -13.50
C GLN A 70 -0.92 -14.53 -14.68
N ASP A 71 -0.64 -14.04 -15.89
CA ASP A 71 -0.47 -14.92 -17.06
C ASP A 71 0.66 -15.92 -16.79
N PRO A 72 0.43 -17.24 -16.99
CA PRO A 72 1.47 -18.26 -16.81
C PRO A 72 2.79 -17.96 -17.51
N LYS A 73 2.77 -17.28 -18.66
CA LYS A 73 3.96 -16.90 -19.43
C LYS A 73 4.74 -15.74 -18.82
N ASN A 74 4.10 -14.93 -17.99
CA ASN A 74 4.72 -13.80 -17.29
C ASN A 74 5.27 -14.20 -15.90
N ARG A 75 5.05 -15.46 -15.47
CA ARG A 75 5.51 -15.97 -14.18
C ARG A 75 7.02 -15.89 -14.06
N VAL A 76 7.48 -15.29 -12.96
CA VAL A 76 8.90 -15.25 -12.59
C VAL A 76 9.15 -16.29 -11.52
N ASN A 77 10.08 -17.22 -11.78
CA ASN A 77 10.42 -18.31 -10.84
C ASN A 77 10.76 -17.76 -9.44
N CYS A 78 10.22 -18.42 -8.42
CA CYS A 78 10.43 -18.12 -7.01
C CYS A 78 10.68 -19.41 -6.20
N GLY A 79 11.67 -20.20 -6.59
CA GLY A 79 11.97 -21.43 -5.86
C GLY A 79 13.10 -22.21 -6.50
N PHE A 80 13.42 -23.34 -5.88
CA PHE A 80 14.37 -24.30 -6.42
C PHE A 80 13.63 -25.43 -7.17
N PRO A 81 14.29 -26.13 -8.11
CA PRO A 81 13.70 -27.27 -8.81
C PRO A 81 13.23 -28.35 -7.82
N GLY A 82 12.00 -28.84 -7.98
CA GLY A 82 11.42 -29.86 -7.09
C GLY A 82 10.88 -29.33 -5.76
N ILE A 83 10.77 -28.00 -5.58
CA ILE A 83 10.11 -27.40 -4.42
C ILE A 83 8.66 -27.89 -4.28
N THR A 84 8.23 -28.17 -3.05
CA THR A 84 6.84 -28.55 -2.79
C THR A 84 5.92 -27.32 -2.74
N SER A 85 4.61 -27.54 -2.91
CA SER A 85 3.59 -26.48 -2.77
C SER A 85 3.72 -25.73 -1.45
N ASP A 86 3.84 -26.45 -0.33
CA ASP A 86 3.91 -25.84 1.00
C ASP A 86 5.19 -25.03 1.20
N GLN A 87 6.33 -25.52 0.70
CA GLN A 87 7.59 -24.78 0.75
C GLN A 87 7.52 -23.50 -0.09
N CYS A 88 6.86 -23.55 -1.25
CA CYS A 88 6.66 -22.40 -2.11
C CYS A 88 5.81 -21.31 -1.42
N PHE A 89 4.64 -21.68 -0.86
CA PHE A 89 3.77 -20.75 -0.15
C PHE A 89 4.42 -20.20 1.13
N THR A 90 5.14 -21.04 1.88
CA THR A 90 5.90 -20.62 3.07
C THR A 90 7.04 -19.67 2.72
N SER A 91 7.55 -19.73 1.50
CA SER A 91 8.55 -18.78 0.99
C SER A 91 7.92 -17.45 0.54
N GLY A 92 6.61 -17.26 0.72
CA GLY A 92 5.88 -16.07 0.29
C GLY A 92 5.62 -16.03 -1.22
N CYS A 93 5.59 -17.19 -1.87
CA CYS A 93 5.39 -17.31 -3.31
C CYS A 93 4.13 -18.10 -3.68
N CYS A 94 3.73 -18.04 -4.95
CA CYS A 94 2.56 -18.71 -5.49
C CYS A 94 2.95 -20.05 -6.10
N PHE A 95 2.14 -21.08 -5.91
CA PHE A 95 2.35 -22.40 -6.49
C PHE A 95 1.19 -22.79 -7.41
N ASP A 96 1.48 -23.17 -8.66
CA ASP A 96 0.53 -23.77 -9.60
C ASP A 96 1.26 -24.74 -10.55
N SER A 97 0.88 -26.02 -10.50
CA SER A 97 1.44 -27.09 -11.34
C SER A 97 0.54 -27.51 -12.51
N GLN A 98 -0.60 -26.84 -12.74
CA GLN A 98 -1.55 -27.20 -13.79
C GLN A 98 -1.04 -26.85 -15.19
N VAL A 99 -0.15 -25.86 -15.30
CA VAL A 99 0.39 -25.38 -16.58
C VAL A 99 1.81 -25.94 -16.80
N PRO A 100 2.04 -26.75 -17.85
CA PRO A 100 3.37 -27.24 -18.17
C PRO A 100 4.23 -26.17 -18.85
N GLY A 101 5.55 -26.29 -18.74
CA GLY A 101 6.51 -25.43 -19.46
C GLY A 101 6.67 -24.01 -18.88
N VAL A 102 6.12 -23.73 -17.69
CA VAL A 102 6.25 -22.46 -16.96
C VAL A 102 6.70 -22.73 -15.51
N PRO A 103 7.22 -21.72 -14.79
CA PRO A 103 7.56 -21.89 -13.38
C PRO A 103 6.33 -22.27 -12.53
N TRP A 104 6.42 -23.39 -11.81
CA TRP A 104 5.35 -23.82 -10.90
C TRP A 104 5.35 -23.07 -9.58
N CYS A 105 6.52 -22.68 -9.08
CA CYS A 105 6.64 -21.77 -7.95
C CYS A 105 7.10 -20.40 -8.46
N PHE A 106 6.29 -19.36 -8.27
CA PHE A 106 6.47 -18.06 -8.91
C PHE A 106 6.16 -16.88 -7.99
N LYS A 107 6.71 -15.72 -8.33
CA LYS A 107 6.51 -14.49 -7.55
C LYS A 107 5.07 -14.01 -7.68
N PRO A 108 4.41 -13.67 -6.55
CA PRO A 108 3.08 -13.07 -6.59
C PRO A 108 3.11 -11.71 -7.27
N LEU A 109 1.98 -11.27 -7.82
CA LEU A 109 1.79 -9.87 -8.20
C LEU A 109 2.03 -8.94 -7.00
N PRO A 110 2.43 -7.67 -7.21
CA PRO A 110 2.58 -6.71 -6.12
C PRO A 110 1.33 -6.62 -5.24
N ALA A 111 1.54 -6.49 -3.92
CA ALA A 111 0.43 -6.24 -3.01
C ALA A 111 -0.11 -4.83 -3.26
N GLN A 112 -1.42 -4.69 -3.16
CA GLN A 112 -2.14 -3.43 -3.31
C GLN A 112 -2.99 -3.17 -2.06
N GLU A 113 -3.56 -1.98 -1.96
CA GLU A 113 -4.47 -1.58 -0.87
C GLU A 113 -5.68 -2.51 -0.71
N SER A 114 -6.16 -3.10 -1.82
CA SER A 114 -7.20 -4.14 -1.82
C SER A 114 -6.87 -5.24 -2.83
N GLU A 115 -7.42 -6.44 -2.63
CA GLU A 115 -7.29 -7.54 -3.59
C GLU A 115 -7.97 -7.24 -4.93
N GLU A 116 -8.98 -6.37 -4.93
CA GLU A 116 -9.66 -5.92 -6.15
C GLU A 116 -8.72 -5.14 -7.09
N CYS A 117 -7.69 -4.50 -6.52
CA CYS A 117 -6.69 -3.72 -7.25
C CYS A 117 -5.48 -4.53 -7.73
N VAL A 118 -5.40 -5.81 -7.35
CA VAL A 118 -4.29 -6.70 -7.75
C VAL A 118 -4.54 -7.20 -9.17
N MET A 119 -3.73 -6.77 -10.13
CA MET A 119 -3.80 -7.27 -11.51
C MET A 119 -2.46 -7.04 -12.23
N GLU A 120 -2.28 -7.70 -13.37
CA GLU A 120 -1.16 -7.37 -14.26
C GLU A 120 -1.31 -5.97 -14.84
N VAL A 121 -0.17 -5.34 -15.12
CA VAL A 121 -0.11 -3.98 -15.67
C VAL A 121 -0.85 -3.89 -17.01
N SER A 122 -0.75 -4.93 -17.84
CA SER A 122 -1.46 -5.07 -19.12
C SER A 122 -2.98 -5.15 -18.97
N ALA A 123 -3.49 -5.59 -17.81
CA ALA A 123 -4.92 -5.70 -17.53
C ALA A 123 -5.54 -4.38 -17.02
N ARG A 124 -4.71 -3.39 -16.68
CA ARG A 124 -5.20 -2.09 -16.17
C ARG A 124 -6.05 -1.38 -17.20
N LYS A 125 -7.33 -1.18 -16.88
CA LYS A 125 -8.26 -0.35 -17.66
C LYS A 125 -8.31 1.05 -17.06
N ASN A 126 -7.98 2.06 -17.84
CA ASN A 126 -7.90 3.45 -17.37
C ASN A 126 -9.24 3.94 -16.80
N CYS A 127 -9.23 4.45 -15.58
CA CYS A 127 -10.37 5.04 -14.87
C CYS A 127 -10.19 6.55 -14.58
N GLY A 128 -9.04 7.13 -14.94
CA GLY A 128 -8.69 8.51 -14.64
C GLY A 128 -8.30 9.33 -15.86
N TYR A 129 -7.41 10.30 -15.62
CA TYR A 129 -6.82 11.19 -16.62
C TYR A 129 -5.36 11.48 -16.27
N PRO A 130 -4.53 11.97 -17.21
CA PRO A 130 -3.15 12.32 -16.91
C PRO A 130 -3.04 13.33 -15.77
N GLY A 131 -2.23 13.02 -14.76
CA GLY A 131 -2.03 13.88 -13.58
C GLY A 131 -3.14 13.83 -12.54
N ILE A 132 -4.08 12.87 -12.62
CA ILE A 132 -5.05 12.63 -11.53
C ILE A 132 -4.32 12.32 -10.22
N SER A 133 -4.79 12.88 -9.10
CA SER A 133 -4.24 12.60 -7.78
C SER A 133 -4.75 11.26 -7.24
N PRO A 134 -4.04 10.62 -6.29
CA PRO A 134 -4.51 9.40 -5.62
C PRO A 134 -5.90 9.56 -5.00
N GLU A 135 -6.17 10.70 -4.35
CA GLU A 135 -7.44 11.01 -3.71
C GLU A 135 -8.60 11.17 -4.71
N ASP A 136 -8.37 11.83 -5.85
CA ASP A 136 -9.37 11.96 -6.91
C ASP A 136 -9.65 10.61 -7.58
N CYS A 137 -8.64 9.75 -7.72
CA CYS A 137 -8.82 8.39 -8.22
C CYS A 137 -9.65 7.53 -7.25
N ALA A 138 -9.33 7.57 -5.96
CA ALA A 138 -10.06 6.85 -4.93
C ALA A 138 -11.52 7.34 -4.82
N ALA A 139 -11.77 8.65 -4.95
CA ALA A 139 -13.12 9.21 -4.97
C ALA A 139 -13.97 8.72 -6.16
N ARG A 140 -13.32 8.21 -7.21
CA ARG A 140 -13.96 7.56 -8.37
C ARG A 140 -14.16 6.05 -8.18
N ASN A 141 -13.89 5.53 -6.97
CA ASN A 141 -13.89 4.10 -6.63
C ASN A 141 -12.96 3.29 -7.53
N CYS A 142 -11.77 3.83 -7.79
CA CYS A 142 -10.75 3.20 -8.62
C CYS A 142 -9.44 3.01 -7.85
N CYS A 143 -8.61 2.12 -8.39
CA CYS A 143 -7.31 1.75 -7.84
C CYS A 143 -6.23 2.72 -8.33
N PHE A 144 -5.30 3.09 -7.45
CA PHE A 144 -4.19 3.96 -7.81
C PHE A 144 -2.83 3.26 -7.67
N SER A 145 -1.98 3.36 -8.68
CA SER A 145 -0.58 2.88 -8.64
C SER A 145 0.27 3.58 -9.71
N ASP A 146 1.18 4.43 -9.25
CA ASP A 146 2.12 5.23 -10.05
C ASP A 146 3.53 4.63 -10.16
N THR A 147 3.72 3.40 -9.70
CA THR A 147 5.03 2.75 -9.63
C THR A 147 5.61 2.34 -10.99
N ILE A 148 4.76 2.27 -12.02
CA ILE A 148 5.13 1.90 -13.39
C ILE A 148 4.80 3.06 -14.33
N PRO A 149 5.75 3.56 -15.14
CA PRO A 149 5.49 4.62 -16.11
C PRO A 149 4.72 4.08 -17.33
N GLU A 150 4.19 4.99 -18.16
CA GLU A 150 3.54 4.69 -19.45
C GLU A 150 2.29 3.79 -19.38
N VAL A 151 1.71 3.64 -18.20
CA VAL A 151 0.51 2.83 -17.96
C VAL A 151 -0.52 3.62 -17.16
N PRO A 152 -1.82 3.26 -17.19
CA PRO A 152 -2.80 3.95 -16.38
C PRO A 152 -2.47 3.84 -14.88
N TRP A 153 -2.27 5.00 -14.25
CA TRP A 153 -2.03 5.07 -12.80
C TRP A 153 -3.34 4.94 -12.01
N CYS A 154 -4.43 5.48 -12.54
CA CYS A 154 -5.78 5.25 -12.02
C CYS A 154 -6.51 4.24 -12.90
N PHE A 155 -6.89 3.09 -12.35
CA PHE A 155 -7.49 1.99 -13.10
C PHE A 155 -8.66 1.34 -12.37
N PHE A 156 -9.56 0.71 -13.12
CA PHE A 156 -10.73 0.05 -12.55
C PHE A 156 -10.34 -1.17 -11.69
N PRO A 157 -11.02 -1.41 -10.54
CA PRO A 157 -10.88 -2.64 -9.78
C PRO A 157 -11.46 -3.85 -10.55
N MET A 158 -11.10 -5.06 -10.11
CA MET A 158 -11.66 -6.33 -10.59
C MET A 158 -12.24 -7.13 -9.42
N SER A 159 -13.40 -7.76 -9.62
CA SER A 159 -14.00 -8.64 -8.61
C SER A 159 -13.09 -9.81 -8.25
N VAL A 160 -13.05 -10.16 -6.97
CA VAL A 160 -12.17 -11.21 -6.42
C VAL A 160 -12.76 -12.62 -6.51
N GLU A 161 -13.96 -12.76 -7.05
CA GLU A 161 -14.73 -14.01 -7.08
C GLU A 161 -14.00 -15.13 -7.84
N ASP A 162 -13.28 -14.79 -8.91
CA ASP A 162 -12.53 -15.76 -9.73
C ASP A 162 -11.13 -16.06 -9.20
N CYS A 163 -10.71 -15.45 -8.09
CA CYS A 163 -9.36 -15.63 -7.55
C CYS A 163 -9.21 -16.98 -6.85
N HIS A 164 -8.18 -17.73 -7.25
CA HIS A 164 -7.87 -19.06 -6.73
C HIS A 164 -6.35 -19.27 -6.61
N TYR A 165 -5.95 -20.42 -6.05
CA TYR A 165 -4.57 -20.92 -6.03
C TYR A 165 -4.44 -22.08 -7.01
#